data_AF-A0A971CFY3-F1
#
_entry.id   AF-A0A971CFY3-F1
#
_cell.length_a   1.000
_cell.length_b   1.000
_cell.length_c   1.000
_cell.angle_alpha   90.00
_cell.angle_beta   90.00
_cell.angle_gamma   90.00
#
_symmetry.space_group_name_H-M   'P 1'
#
loop_
_entity.id
_entity.type
_entity.pdbx_description
1 polymer ?
#
loop_
_entity_poly.entity_id
_entity_poly.type
_entity_poly.pdbx_seq_one_letter_code
_entity_poly.pdbx_strand_id
1 'polypeptide(L)'
;MALTPEDVVNKRFQATKFREGYDQDEVDDFLDEVVNELRRLTDENEELRQKLGACERRVGELSRATVAREVMPEPDLHKPVEPPMPMPSMRPAAQLEAMGSQGPEAAAGMLALAQKLHDEYVRNGEQQRDRIVGEAREHANRLMREAEEKQAQTLGSLEQERALLERKIDELRAFEREYRSRLKSYLEGQLRELDAKAAVVPNRGPQPAGVVSGQTPYSGPLPSRGGYGPDQGSDTGASPYPFQG
;
A
#
# COMPACT_ATOMS: atom_id res chain seq x y z
N MET A 1 -17.34 -25.43 0.51
CA MET A 1 -18.03 -24.70 1.60
C MET A 1 -17.03 -23.74 2.18
N ALA A 2 -17.12 -22.47 1.81
CA ALA A 2 -16.31 -21.41 2.39
C ALA A 2 -17.09 -20.82 3.57
N LEU A 3 -16.40 -20.48 4.66
CA LEU A 3 -16.97 -19.74 5.78
C LEU A 3 -17.47 -18.39 5.25
N THR A 4 -18.71 -18.02 5.56
CA THR A 4 -19.20 -16.68 5.28
C THR A 4 -18.76 -15.73 6.40
N PRO A 5 -18.63 -14.42 6.13
CA PRO A 5 -18.35 -13.44 7.18
C PRO A 5 -19.34 -13.54 8.35
N GLU A 6 -20.61 -13.81 8.05
CA GLU A 6 -21.67 -13.99 9.05
C GLU A 6 -21.49 -15.24 9.92
N ASP A 7 -20.86 -16.30 9.39
CA ASP A 7 -20.57 -17.52 10.16
C ASP A 7 -19.48 -17.28 11.22
N VAL A 8 -18.58 -16.34 10.97
CA VAL A 8 -17.49 -15.97 11.89
C VAL A 8 -18.04 -15.09 13.02
N VAL A 9 -18.86 -14.09 12.70
CA VAL A 9 -19.51 -13.22 13.70
C VAL A 9 -20.43 -14.01 14.64
N ASN A 10 -21.15 -15.00 14.10
CA ASN A 10 -22.07 -15.82 14.91
C ASN A 10 -21.36 -16.96 15.67
N LYS A 11 -20.03 -17.10 15.53
CA LYS A 11 -19.29 -18.19 16.14
C LYS A 11 -19.15 -17.98 17.65
N ARG A 12 -19.62 -18.94 18.44
CA ARG A 12 -19.41 -18.97 19.90
C ARG A 12 -18.44 -20.10 20.26
N PHE A 13 -17.39 -19.74 20.99
CA PHE A 13 -16.41 -20.68 21.52
C PHE A 13 -16.81 -21.15 22.93
N GLN A 14 -16.37 -22.35 23.32
CA GLN A 14 -16.62 -22.89 24.65
C GLN A 14 -15.58 -22.34 25.64
N ALA A 15 -16.02 -21.74 26.74
CA ALA A 15 -15.13 -21.23 27.78
C ALA A 15 -14.42 -22.40 28.52
N THR A 16 -13.09 -22.42 28.47
CA THR A 16 -12.27 -23.47 29.11
C THR A 16 -11.78 -23.00 30.48
N LYS A 17 -12.49 -23.40 31.54
CA LYS A 17 -12.20 -22.95 32.93
C LYS A 17 -11.02 -23.65 33.63
N PHE A 18 -10.52 -24.75 33.06
CA PHE A 18 -9.52 -25.63 33.70
C PHE A 18 -8.26 -25.87 32.85
N ARG A 19 -8.09 -25.11 31.76
CA ARG A 19 -6.93 -25.17 30.87
C ARG A 19 -6.55 -23.75 30.48
N GLU A 20 -5.28 -23.52 30.14
CA GLU A 20 -4.83 -22.29 29.50
C GLU A 20 -5.65 -22.11 28.21
N GLY A 21 -6.52 -21.09 28.23
CA GLY A 21 -7.36 -20.69 27.10
C GLY A 21 -6.81 -19.41 26.50
N TYR A 22 -7.23 -19.13 25.26
CA TYR A 22 -7.00 -17.83 24.66
C TYR A 22 -7.81 -16.76 25.40
N ASP A 23 -7.27 -15.54 25.45
CA ASP A 23 -8.02 -14.39 25.96
C ASP A 23 -9.21 -14.13 25.03
N GLN A 24 -10.39 -13.95 25.63
CA GLN A 24 -11.61 -13.76 24.86
C GLN A 24 -11.57 -12.45 24.07
N ASP A 25 -11.04 -11.38 24.67
CA ASP A 25 -11.01 -10.06 24.05
C ASP A 25 -10.03 -10.06 22.85
N GLU A 26 -8.86 -10.71 22.99
CA GLU A 26 -7.89 -10.86 21.89
C GLU A 26 -8.42 -11.72 20.74
N VAL A 27 -9.19 -12.77 21.07
CA VAL A 27 -9.86 -13.60 20.07
C VAL A 27 -10.95 -12.81 19.36
N ASP A 28 -11.74 -12.02 20.07
CA ASP A 28 -12.80 -11.19 19.48
C ASP A 28 -12.19 -10.10 18.55
N ASP A 29 -11.11 -9.42 18.96
CA ASP A 29 -10.37 -8.46 18.12
C ASP A 29 -9.82 -9.10 16.82
N PHE A 30 -9.23 -10.30 16.94
CA PHE A 30 -8.73 -11.04 15.77
C PHE A 30 -9.86 -11.48 14.83
N LEU A 31 -11.01 -11.88 15.37
CA LEU A 31 -12.16 -12.28 14.56
C LEU A 31 -12.75 -11.09 13.80
N ASP A 32 -12.73 -9.88 14.37
CA ASP A 32 -13.14 -8.66 13.67
C ASP A 32 -12.23 -8.37 12.46
N GLU A 33 -10.91 -8.52 12.60
CA GLU A 33 -9.96 -8.40 11.48
C GLU A 33 -10.26 -9.45 10.39
N VAL A 34 -10.46 -10.71 10.78
CA VAL A 34 -10.78 -11.81 9.86
C VAL A 34 -12.11 -11.56 9.12
N VAL A 35 -13.13 -11.03 9.79
CA VAL A 35 -14.43 -10.69 9.17
C VAL A 35 -14.26 -9.57 8.15
N ASN A 36 -13.49 -8.54 8.48
CA ASN A 36 -13.21 -7.45 7.56
C ASN A 36 -12.47 -7.93 6.31
N GLU A 37 -11.44 -8.77 6.47
CA GLU A 37 -10.70 -9.33 5.35
C GLU A 37 -11.57 -10.28 4.51
N LEU A 38 -12.43 -11.10 5.14
CA LEU A 38 -13.36 -11.98 4.43
C LEU A 38 -14.40 -11.21 3.62
N ARG A 39 -14.93 -10.09 4.15
CA ARG A 39 -15.83 -9.22 3.40
C ARG A 39 -15.11 -8.62 2.20
N ARG A 40 -13.93 -8.04 2.42
CA ARG A 40 -13.08 -7.50 1.35
C ARG A 40 -12.77 -8.53 0.26
N LEU A 41 -12.36 -9.74 0.62
CA LEU A 41 -12.07 -10.82 -0.33
C LEU A 41 -13.31 -11.31 -1.07
N THR A 42 -14.48 -11.26 -0.42
CA THR A 42 -15.74 -11.62 -1.06
C THR A 42 -16.11 -10.57 -2.10
N ASP A 43 -16.05 -9.29 -1.73
CA ASP A 43 -16.31 -8.16 -2.63
C ASP A 43 -15.33 -8.15 -3.82
N GLU A 44 -14.04 -8.38 -3.56
CA GLU A 44 -13.02 -8.46 -4.62
C GLU A 44 -13.25 -9.66 -5.53
N ASN A 45 -13.63 -10.83 -5.00
CA ASN A 45 -14.00 -11.98 -5.84
C ASN A 45 -15.24 -11.71 -6.68
N GLU A 46 -16.25 -11.03 -6.13
CA GLU A 46 -17.43 -10.62 -6.88
C GLU A 46 -17.07 -9.63 -7.98
N GLU A 47 -16.25 -8.63 -7.70
CA GLU A 47 -15.77 -7.68 -8.68
C GLU A 47 -14.95 -8.36 -9.79
N LEU A 48 -14.03 -9.27 -9.44
CA LEU A 48 -13.25 -10.04 -10.39
C LEU A 48 -14.12 -10.95 -11.25
N ARG A 49 -15.12 -11.61 -10.66
CA ARG A 49 -16.09 -12.42 -11.41
C ARG A 49 -16.96 -11.56 -12.33
N GLN A 50 -17.36 -10.37 -11.90
CA GLN A 50 -18.09 -9.42 -12.74
C GLN A 50 -17.23 -8.92 -13.91
N LYS A 51 -15.95 -8.61 -13.66
CA LYS A 51 -14.97 -8.23 -14.69
C LYS A 51 -14.75 -9.36 -15.68
N LEU A 52 -14.55 -10.59 -15.22
CA LEU A 52 -14.44 -11.77 -16.08
C LEU A 52 -15.71 -11.96 -16.90
N GLY A 53 -16.89 -11.92 -16.29
CA GLY A 53 -18.16 -12.02 -17.03
C GLY A 53 -18.41 -10.87 -17.99
N ALA A 54 -17.90 -9.67 -17.74
CA ALA A 54 -17.95 -8.53 -18.68
C ALA A 54 -16.97 -8.74 -19.84
N CYS A 55 -15.75 -9.19 -19.57
CA CYS A 55 -14.76 -9.55 -20.58
C CYS A 55 -15.24 -10.72 -21.45
N GLU A 56 -15.79 -11.79 -20.86
CA GLU A 56 -16.37 -12.92 -21.57
C GLU A 56 -17.56 -12.51 -22.43
N ARG A 57 -18.41 -11.58 -21.96
CA ARG A 57 -19.46 -10.98 -22.79
C ARG A 57 -18.89 -10.18 -23.95
N ARG A 58 -17.85 -9.38 -23.72
CA ARG A 58 -17.17 -8.60 -24.76
C ARG A 58 -16.50 -9.50 -25.81
N VAL A 59 -15.86 -10.58 -25.36
CA VAL A 59 -15.28 -11.61 -26.22
C VAL A 59 -16.39 -12.35 -26.95
N GLY A 60 -17.49 -12.68 -26.30
CA GLY A 60 -18.66 -13.31 -26.92
C GLY A 60 -19.34 -12.41 -27.94
N GLU A 61 -19.42 -11.10 -27.72
CA GLU A 61 -19.92 -10.11 -28.69
C GLU A 61 -18.98 -9.97 -29.88
N LEU A 62 -17.67 -9.95 -29.67
CA LEU A 62 -16.67 -9.93 -30.76
C LEU A 62 -16.69 -11.26 -31.53
N SER A 63 -16.77 -12.38 -30.83
CA SER A 63 -16.87 -13.73 -31.40
C SER A 63 -18.20 -13.93 -32.13
N ARG A 64 -19.29 -13.36 -31.61
CA ARG A 64 -20.61 -13.37 -32.27
C ARG A 64 -20.69 -12.32 -33.36
N ALA A 65 -19.92 -11.24 -33.34
CA ALA A 65 -19.78 -10.34 -34.47
C ALA A 65 -18.94 -10.98 -35.58
N THR A 66 -17.96 -11.82 -35.25
CA THR A 66 -17.24 -12.64 -36.23
C THR A 66 -18.10 -13.79 -36.73
N VAL A 67 -18.88 -14.46 -35.88
CA VAL A 67 -19.77 -15.58 -36.26
C VAL A 67 -21.10 -15.11 -36.86
N ALA A 68 -21.68 -13.96 -36.50
CA ALA A 68 -22.86 -13.40 -37.17
C ALA A 68 -22.48 -12.75 -38.52
N ARG A 69 -21.20 -12.40 -38.70
CA ARG A 69 -20.63 -12.16 -40.03
C ARG A 69 -20.43 -13.45 -40.84
N GLU A 70 -20.50 -14.61 -40.18
CA GLU A 70 -20.36 -15.95 -40.77
C GLU A 70 -21.70 -16.74 -40.85
N VAL A 71 -22.73 -16.38 -40.06
CA VAL A 71 -23.98 -17.13 -39.88
C VAL A 71 -25.18 -16.18 -39.89
N MET A 72 -25.58 -15.76 -41.08
CA MET A 72 -27.00 -15.55 -41.39
C MET A 72 -27.62 -16.93 -41.71
N PRO A 73 -28.84 -17.26 -41.26
CA PRO A 73 -29.48 -18.53 -41.63
C PRO A 73 -30.05 -18.46 -43.06
N GLU A 74 -29.73 -19.48 -43.86
CA GLU A 74 -30.43 -19.87 -45.08
C GLU A 74 -31.92 -20.16 -44.78
N PRO A 75 -32.88 -19.73 -45.62
CA PRO A 75 -34.23 -20.28 -45.62
C PRO A 75 -34.25 -21.56 -46.47
N ASP A 76 -34.57 -22.69 -45.84
CA ASP A 76 -34.78 -23.97 -46.52
C ASP A 76 -36.13 -23.97 -47.26
N LEU A 77 -36.09 -24.13 -48.59
CA LEU A 77 -36.91 -25.02 -49.43
C LEU A 77 -37.09 -24.50 -50.86
N HIS A 78 -36.48 -25.23 -51.80
CA HIS A 78 -36.76 -25.27 -53.24
C HIS A 78 -36.43 -24.03 -54.07
N LYS A 79 -35.17 -23.97 -54.53
CA LYS A 79 -34.84 -23.64 -55.94
C LYS A 79 -33.49 -24.28 -56.29
N PRO A 80 -33.33 -24.87 -57.49
CA PRO A 80 -32.08 -25.50 -57.89
C PRO A 80 -30.92 -24.51 -57.82
N VAL A 81 -29.86 -24.93 -57.14
CA VAL A 81 -28.49 -24.40 -57.09
C VAL A 81 -28.24 -23.26 -58.07
N GLU A 82 -28.27 -22.02 -57.57
CA GLU A 82 -27.55 -20.92 -58.19
C GLU A 82 -26.17 -20.81 -57.51
N PRO A 83 -25.08 -20.80 -58.29
CA PRO A 83 -23.73 -20.79 -57.77
C PRO A 83 -23.46 -19.49 -56.97
N PRO A 84 -22.61 -19.56 -55.94
CA PRO A 84 -22.34 -18.41 -55.08
C PRO A 84 -21.76 -17.24 -55.87
N MET A 85 -22.31 -16.06 -55.62
CA MET A 85 -21.76 -14.79 -56.09
C MET A 85 -20.30 -14.66 -55.65
N PRO A 86 -19.43 -14.10 -56.51
CA PRO A 86 -18.01 -14.13 -56.31
C PRO A 86 -17.61 -13.14 -55.21
N MET A 87 -16.96 -13.63 -54.16
CA MET A 87 -15.90 -12.81 -53.57
C MET A 87 -15.01 -12.35 -54.73
N PRO A 88 -14.61 -11.06 -54.81
CA PRO A 88 -13.48 -10.69 -55.64
C PRO A 88 -12.26 -11.35 -55.00
N SER A 89 -12.09 -12.63 -55.32
CA SER A 89 -10.86 -13.34 -55.13
C SER A 89 -9.87 -12.63 -56.03
N MET A 90 -9.14 -11.67 -55.49
CA MET A 90 -7.80 -11.46 -56.00
C MET A 90 -6.98 -12.62 -55.45
N ARG A 91 -7.21 -13.80 -56.03
CA ARG A 91 -6.18 -14.81 -56.18
C ARG A 91 -5.25 -14.22 -57.24
N PRO A 92 -4.05 -13.70 -56.92
CA PRO A 92 -3.04 -13.60 -57.97
C PRO A 92 -2.73 -15.01 -58.51
N ALA A 93 -2.99 -16.05 -57.70
CA ALA A 93 -2.71 -17.44 -58.03
C ALA A 93 -3.65 -18.08 -59.08
N ALA A 94 -4.88 -17.58 -59.31
CA ALA A 94 -5.78 -18.19 -60.30
C ALA A 94 -5.89 -17.40 -61.61
N GLN A 95 -5.50 -16.12 -61.62
CA GLN A 95 -5.36 -15.33 -62.86
C GLN A 95 -4.00 -15.55 -63.53
N LEU A 96 -2.99 -16.04 -62.79
CA LEU A 96 -1.71 -16.46 -63.35
C LEU A 96 -1.83 -17.74 -64.20
N GLU A 97 -2.78 -18.60 -63.88
CA GLU A 97 -2.99 -19.90 -64.54
C GLU A 97 -3.85 -19.80 -65.83
N ALA A 98 -4.69 -18.77 -65.96
CA ALA A 98 -5.61 -18.62 -67.11
C ALA A 98 -5.05 -17.80 -68.28
N MET A 99 -3.88 -17.15 -68.12
CA MET A 99 -3.28 -16.28 -69.14
C MET A 99 -2.01 -16.86 -69.78
N GLY A 100 -1.72 -18.14 -69.57
CA GLY A 100 -0.55 -18.85 -70.09
C GLY A 100 -0.53 -19.09 -71.61
N SER A 101 -1.46 -18.48 -72.37
CA SER A 101 -1.57 -18.61 -73.84
C SER A 101 -1.25 -17.34 -74.61
N GLN A 102 -0.76 -16.28 -73.95
CA GLN A 102 -0.26 -15.07 -74.60
C GLN A 102 1.26 -15.00 -74.38
N GLY A 103 2.01 -14.68 -75.45
CA GLY A 103 3.47 -14.80 -75.51
C GLY A 103 4.27 -14.13 -74.37
N PRO A 104 5.60 -14.35 -74.33
CA PRO A 104 6.48 -13.99 -73.21
C PRO A 104 6.40 -12.53 -72.74
N GLU A 105 5.95 -11.61 -73.59
CA GLU A 105 5.78 -10.18 -73.31
C GLU A 105 4.58 -9.88 -72.37
N ALA A 106 3.50 -10.65 -72.45
CA ALA A 106 2.33 -10.47 -71.57
C ALA A 106 2.63 -10.90 -70.13
N ALA A 107 3.41 -11.97 -69.95
CA ALA A 107 3.89 -12.43 -68.65
C ALA A 107 4.85 -11.40 -68.00
N ALA A 108 5.73 -10.77 -68.79
CA ALA A 108 6.63 -9.73 -68.31
C ALA A 108 5.86 -8.48 -67.81
N GLY A 109 4.78 -8.08 -68.50
CA GLY A 109 3.93 -6.97 -68.07
C GLY A 109 3.21 -7.24 -66.74
N MET A 110 2.75 -8.47 -66.51
CA MET A 110 2.10 -8.87 -65.26
C MET A 110 3.09 -8.90 -64.08
N LEU A 111 4.31 -9.39 -64.31
CA LEU A 111 5.37 -9.36 -63.29
C LEU A 111 5.74 -7.93 -62.88
N ALA A 112 5.85 -7.02 -63.84
CA ALA A 112 6.13 -5.61 -63.58
C ALA A 112 5.00 -4.93 -62.78
N LEU A 113 3.73 -5.28 -63.06
CA LEU A 113 2.59 -4.80 -62.28
C LEU A 113 2.58 -5.38 -60.86
N ALA A 114 2.86 -6.67 -60.71
CA ALA A 114 2.94 -7.34 -59.43
C ALA A 114 4.06 -6.75 -58.54
N GLN A 115 5.22 -6.44 -59.11
CA GLN A 115 6.32 -5.80 -58.40
C GLN A 115 5.95 -4.39 -57.93
N LYS A 116 5.32 -3.58 -58.78
CA LYS A 116 4.83 -2.24 -58.38
C LYS A 116 3.80 -2.30 -57.26
N LEU A 117 2.84 -3.23 -57.35
CA LEU A 117 1.86 -3.44 -56.29
C LEU A 117 2.55 -3.85 -54.99
N HIS A 118 3.54 -4.74 -55.05
CA HIS A 118 4.32 -5.14 -53.90
C HIS A 118 5.03 -3.94 -53.25
N ASP A 119 5.73 -3.13 -54.05
CA ASP A 119 6.43 -1.95 -53.57
C ASP A 119 5.47 -0.95 -52.90
N GLU A 120 4.27 -0.76 -53.46
CA GLU A 120 3.22 0.07 -52.84
C GLU A 120 2.72 -0.51 -51.52
N TYR A 121 2.52 -1.82 -51.42
CA TYR A 121 2.12 -2.48 -50.17
C TYR A 121 3.21 -2.39 -49.10
N VAL A 122 4.48 -2.58 -49.47
CA VAL A 122 5.61 -2.41 -48.56
C VAL A 122 5.64 -0.97 -48.04
N ARG A 123 5.54 0.01 -48.93
CA ARG A 123 5.53 1.43 -48.56
C ARG A 123 4.34 1.81 -47.68
N ASN A 124 3.17 1.25 -47.92
CA ASN A 124 1.98 1.45 -47.08
C ASN A 124 2.15 0.79 -45.70
N GLY A 125 2.76 -0.40 -45.66
CA GLY A 125 3.11 -1.09 -44.41
C GLY A 125 4.12 -0.31 -43.58
N GLU A 126 5.15 0.24 -44.21
CA GLU A 126 6.15 1.10 -43.55
C GLU A 126 5.52 2.37 -42.98
N GLN A 127 4.70 3.06 -43.76
CA GLN A 127 3.97 4.24 -43.28
C GLN A 127 3.06 3.91 -42.09
N GLN A 128 2.33 2.80 -42.15
CA GLN A 128 1.45 2.40 -41.06
C GLN A 128 2.24 2.01 -39.81
N ARG A 129 3.36 1.28 -39.96
CA ARG A 129 4.29 0.98 -38.87
C ARG A 129 4.80 2.28 -38.23
N ASP A 130 5.28 3.22 -39.04
CA ASP A 130 5.89 4.44 -38.55
C ASP A 130 4.87 5.34 -37.84
N ARG A 131 3.62 5.37 -38.30
CA ARG A 131 2.50 6.03 -37.60
C ARG A 131 2.25 5.41 -36.23
N ILE A 132 2.09 4.09 -36.16
CA ILE A 132 1.82 3.38 -34.89
C ILE A 132 3.00 3.56 -33.93
N VAL A 133 4.24 3.46 -34.42
CA VAL A 133 5.43 3.68 -33.60
C VAL A 133 5.52 5.13 -33.10
N GLY A 134 5.17 6.10 -33.95
CA GLY A 134 5.10 7.51 -33.57
C GLY A 134 4.08 7.74 -32.46
N GLU A 135 2.84 7.30 -32.67
CA GLU A 135 1.76 7.40 -31.68
C GLU A 135 2.15 6.70 -30.37
N ALA A 136 2.65 5.47 -30.43
CA ALA A 136 3.07 4.73 -29.23
C ALA A 136 4.19 5.47 -28.46
N ARG A 137 5.16 6.06 -29.17
CA ARG A 137 6.22 6.87 -28.54
C ARG A 137 5.67 8.14 -27.91
N GLU A 138 4.74 8.83 -28.56
CA GLU A 138 4.09 10.02 -28.00
C GLU A 138 3.25 9.69 -26.77
N HIS A 139 2.51 8.58 -26.79
CA HIS A 139 1.78 8.06 -25.64
C HIS A 139 2.71 7.69 -24.49
N ALA A 140 3.81 6.98 -24.77
CA ALA A 140 4.81 6.65 -23.75
C ALA A 140 5.43 7.91 -23.14
N ASN A 141 5.80 8.89 -23.97
CA ASN A 141 6.36 10.15 -23.50
C ASN A 141 5.37 10.95 -22.64
N ARG A 142 4.08 10.96 -22.99
CA ARG A 142 3.04 11.58 -22.14
C ARG A 142 2.93 10.89 -20.79
N LEU A 143 2.87 9.55 -20.78
CA LEU A 143 2.79 8.78 -19.55
C LEU A 143 4.00 9.03 -18.64
N MET A 144 5.21 9.07 -19.21
CA MET A 144 6.43 9.36 -18.46
C MET A 144 6.39 10.75 -17.83
N ARG A 145 5.97 11.78 -18.59
CA ARG A 145 5.82 13.15 -18.05
C ARG A 145 4.79 13.21 -16.93
N GLU A 146 3.62 12.59 -17.11
CA GLU A 146 2.59 12.55 -16.06
C GLU A 146 3.09 11.82 -14.80
N ALA A 147 3.86 10.74 -14.97
CA ALA A 147 4.45 10.01 -13.85
C ALA A 147 5.52 10.86 -13.13
N GLU A 148 6.40 11.52 -13.87
CA GLU A 148 7.42 12.43 -13.34
C GLU A 148 6.77 13.61 -12.59
N GLU A 149 5.71 14.21 -13.14
CA GLU A 149 4.96 15.30 -12.49
C GLU A 149 4.31 14.84 -11.19
N LYS A 150 3.64 13.68 -11.18
CA LYS A 150 3.05 13.10 -9.97
C LYS A 150 4.12 12.76 -8.93
N GLN A 151 5.26 12.23 -9.36
CA GLN A 151 6.38 11.93 -8.49
C GLN A 151 6.92 13.22 -7.86
N ALA A 152 7.16 14.26 -8.66
CA ALA A 152 7.63 15.55 -8.17
C ALA A 152 6.64 16.20 -7.20
N GLN A 153 5.33 16.12 -7.48
CA GLN A 153 4.29 16.61 -6.57
C GLN A 153 4.28 15.86 -5.24
N THR A 154 4.35 14.53 -5.27
CA THR A 154 4.34 13.68 -4.07
C THR A 154 5.60 13.89 -3.23
N LEU A 155 6.77 13.97 -3.88
CA LEU A 155 8.02 14.27 -3.17
C LEU A 155 7.96 15.68 -2.57
N GLY A 156 7.44 16.66 -3.31
CA GLY A 156 7.25 18.02 -2.80
C GLY A 156 6.32 18.09 -1.59
N SER A 157 5.21 17.35 -1.58
CA SER A 157 4.32 17.30 -0.42
C SER A 157 4.96 16.61 0.78
N LEU A 158 5.66 15.49 0.57
CA LEU A 158 6.38 14.79 1.63
C LEU A 158 7.52 15.63 2.21
N GLU A 159 8.24 16.39 1.39
CA GLU A 159 9.27 17.32 1.86
C GLU A 159 8.68 18.46 2.70
N GLN A 160 7.50 18.99 2.32
CA GLN A 160 6.79 20.00 3.11
C GLN A 160 6.32 19.44 4.45
N GLU A 161 5.70 18.26 4.45
CA GLU A 161 5.25 17.57 5.66
C GLU A 161 6.42 17.26 6.59
N ARG A 162 7.53 16.74 6.04
CA ARG A 162 8.76 16.49 6.79
C ARG A 162 9.26 17.79 7.43
N ALA A 163 9.34 18.89 6.68
CA ALA A 163 9.79 20.17 7.21
C ALA A 163 8.88 20.71 8.32
N LEU A 164 7.57 20.49 8.22
CA LEU A 164 6.62 20.86 9.28
C LEU A 164 6.80 20.00 10.53
N LEU A 165 6.95 18.69 10.37
CA LEU A 165 7.21 17.76 11.48
C LEU A 165 8.53 18.07 12.17
N GLU A 166 9.60 18.36 11.42
CA GLU A 166 10.89 18.76 11.97
C GLU A 166 10.78 20.04 12.80
N ARG A 167 10.10 21.07 12.29
CA ARG A 167 9.81 22.29 13.06
C ARG A 167 9.03 21.97 14.33
N LYS A 168 8.04 21.06 14.26
CA LYS A 168 7.24 20.70 15.43
C LYS A 168 8.05 19.96 16.49
N ILE A 169 8.98 19.10 16.06
CA ILE A 169 9.92 18.41 16.95
C ILE A 169 10.80 19.45 17.66
N ASP A 170 11.33 20.43 16.94
CA ASP A 170 12.17 21.46 17.54
C ASP A 170 11.40 22.36 18.52
N GLU A 171 10.16 22.73 18.18
CA GLU A 171 9.24 23.42 19.10
C GLU A 171 8.99 22.62 20.38
N LEU A 172 8.67 21.33 20.27
CA LEU A 172 8.41 20.46 21.42
C LEU A 172 9.66 20.28 22.29
N ARG A 173 10.83 20.11 21.66
CA ARG A 173 12.12 20.04 22.38
C ARG A 173 12.45 21.35 23.09
N ALA A 174 12.17 22.50 22.47
CA ALA A 174 12.35 23.80 23.10
C ALA A 174 11.38 23.98 24.28
N PHE A 175 10.10 23.65 24.08
CA PHE A 175 9.07 23.67 25.11
C PHE A 175 9.45 22.78 26.31
N GLU A 176 9.92 21.56 26.06
CA GLU A 176 10.35 20.65 27.12
C GLU A 176 11.52 21.24 27.93
N ARG A 177 12.56 21.75 27.25
CA ARG A 177 13.70 22.38 27.92
C ARG A 177 13.25 23.56 28.79
N GLU A 178 12.40 24.41 28.24
CA GLU A 178 11.88 25.57 28.95
C GLU A 178 10.99 25.16 30.13
N TYR A 179 10.09 24.19 29.95
CA TYR A 179 9.25 23.65 31.00
C TYR A 179 10.08 23.06 32.15
N ARG A 180 11.09 22.24 31.84
CA ARG A 180 12.02 21.70 32.85
C ARG A 180 12.76 22.81 33.60
N SER A 181 13.21 23.85 32.90
CA SER A 181 13.90 24.99 33.52
C SER A 181 12.97 25.78 34.44
N ARG A 182 11.73 26.04 34.00
CA ARG A 182 10.70 26.73 34.79
C ARG A 182 10.32 25.92 36.02
N LEU A 183 10.12 24.61 35.88
CA LEU A 183 9.82 23.71 36.99
C LEU A 183 10.96 23.65 38.01
N LYS A 184 12.21 23.53 37.54
CA LYS A 184 13.38 23.56 38.41
C LYS A 184 13.47 24.87 39.20
N SER A 185 13.32 26.00 38.51
CA SER A 185 13.35 27.32 39.15
C SER A 185 12.22 27.51 40.17
N TYR A 186 11.03 26.99 39.87
CA TYR A 186 9.89 27.00 40.79
C TYR A 186 10.16 26.18 42.06
N LEU A 187 10.65 24.95 41.91
CA LEU A 187 10.98 24.07 43.04
C LEU A 187 12.13 24.64 43.89
N GLU A 188 13.18 25.18 43.26
CA GLU A 188 14.28 25.85 43.97
C GLU A 188 13.78 27.11 44.71
N GLY A 189 12.83 27.85 44.13
CA GLY A 189 12.16 28.97 44.79
C GLY A 189 11.39 28.52 46.04
N GLN A 190 10.57 27.48 45.92
CA GLN A 190 9.82 26.91 47.05
C GLN A 190 10.73 26.39 48.17
N LEU A 191 11.84 25.73 47.81
CA LEU A 191 12.86 25.29 48.78
C LEU A 191 13.47 26.49 49.52
N ARG A 192 13.88 27.55 48.81
CA ARG A 192 14.43 28.76 49.44
C ARG A 192 13.43 29.44 50.38
N GLU A 193 12.15 29.47 50.03
CA GLU A 193 11.11 30.00 50.92
C GLU A 193 10.95 29.16 52.19
N LEU A 194 11.01 27.83 52.08
CA LEU A 194 10.98 26.94 53.24
C LEU A 194 12.21 27.12 54.13
N ASP A 195 13.40 27.20 53.53
CA ASP A 195 14.65 27.46 54.25
C ASP A 195 14.62 28.82 54.95
N ALA A 196 14.10 29.85 54.29
CA ALA A 196 13.92 31.19 54.88
C ALA A 196 12.93 31.15 56.06
N LYS A 197 11.80 30.44 55.92
CA LYS A 197 10.83 30.25 57.02
C LYS A 197 11.44 29.47 58.18
N ALA A 198 12.26 28.45 57.90
CA ALA A 198 12.97 27.68 58.92
C ALA A 198 14.05 28.53 59.64
N ALA A 199 14.76 29.39 58.91
CA ALA A 199 15.78 30.28 59.47
C ALA A 199 15.20 31.42 60.33
N VAL A 200 13.95 31.83 60.08
CA VAL A 200 13.23 32.83 60.88
C VAL A 200 12.76 32.26 62.23
N VAL A 201 12.87 30.96 62.48
CA VAL A 201 12.75 30.40 63.84
C VAL A 201 14.04 30.72 64.59
N PRO A 202 14.05 31.61 65.59
CA PRO A 202 15.27 31.92 66.31
C PRO A 202 15.73 30.66 67.05
N ASN A 203 16.92 30.18 66.67
CA ASN A 203 17.63 29.14 67.39
C ASN A 203 17.87 29.63 68.83
N ARG A 204 16.96 29.29 69.74
CA ARG A 204 17.18 29.39 71.18
C ARG A 204 18.05 28.21 71.58
N GLY A 205 19.32 28.27 71.18
CA GLY A 205 20.31 27.28 71.56
C GLY A 205 20.38 27.17 73.10
N PRO A 206 20.45 25.95 73.66
CA PRO A 206 20.59 25.78 75.10
C PRO A 206 21.95 26.34 75.55
N GLN A 207 21.93 27.14 76.61
CA GLN A 207 23.12 27.70 77.27
C GLN A 207 24.06 26.57 77.73
N PRO A 208 25.39 26.78 77.70
CA PRO A 208 26.34 25.76 78.13
C PRO A 208 26.35 25.68 79.67
N ALA A 209 25.71 24.65 80.21
CA ALA A 209 25.85 24.27 81.61
C ALA A 209 26.76 23.05 81.73
N GLY A 210 27.84 23.20 82.51
CA GLY A 210 28.37 22.14 83.35
C GLY A 210 29.13 21.00 82.67
N VAL A 211 30.46 21.13 82.71
CA VAL A 211 31.43 20.02 82.68
C VAL A 211 30.99 18.87 83.59
N VAL A 212 30.89 17.65 83.05
CA VAL A 212 31.16 16.44 83.83
C VAL A 212 31.93 15.44 82.97
N SER A 213 33.15 15.15 83.41
CA SER A 213 34.02 14.12 82.84
C SER A 213 33.47 12.73 83.14
N GLY A 214 33.49 11.86 82.15
CA GLY A 214 33.19 10.44 82.29
C GLY A 214 33.70 9.67 81.08
N GLN A 215 34.98 9.32 81.11
CA GLN A 215 35.61 8.39 80.18
C GLN A 215 35.06 6.98 80.39
N THR A 216 34.60 6.34 79.32
CA THR A 216 34.87 4.91 79.03
C THR A 216 34.73 4.69 77.52
N PRO A 217 35.79 4.26 76.80
CA PRO A 217 35.67 3.86 75.41
C PRO A 217 35.24 2.39 75.32
N TYR A 218 34.05 2.12 74.77
CA TYR A 218 33.64 0.78 74.39
C TYR A 218 33.95 0.58 72.90
N SER A 219 34.91 -0.31 72.62
CA SER A 219 35.37 -0.71 71.30
C SER A 219 34.53 -1.89 70.81
N GLY A 220 33.63 -1.64 69.85
CA GLY A 220 32.88 -2.67 69.13
C GLY A 220 33.29 -2.74 67.65
N PRO A 221 33.36 -3.92 67.00
CA PRO A 221 33.87 -4.07 65.65
C PRO A 221 32.88 -3.55 64.58
N LEU A 222 33.40 -2.88 63.53
CA LEU A 222 32.63 -2.50 62.34
C LEU A 222 32.18 -3.74 61.55
N PRO A 223 30.91 -3.81 61.08
CA PRO A 223 30.54 -4.70 59.99
C PRO A 223 30.96 -4.10 58.65
N SER A 224 31.74 -4.90 57.92
CA SER A 224 32.19 -4.67 56.55
C SER A 224 30.98 -4.62 55.59
N ARG A 225 30.73 -3.47 54.94
CA ARG A 225 29.68 -3.35 53.92
C ARG A 225 30.22 -3.84 52.58
N GLY A 226 29.71 -4.99 52.18
CA GLY A 226 30.08 -5.69 50.95
C GLY A 226 29.75 -4.95 49.66
N GLY A 227 30.60 -5.20 48.66
CA GLY A 227 30.22 -5.69 47.34
C GLY A 227 29.12 -4.95 46.59
N TYR A 228 29.56 -4.10 45.66
CA TYR A 228 28.79 -3.71 44.48
C TYR A 228 28.50 -4.94 43.62
N GLY A 229 27.22 -5.19 43.32
CA GLY A 229 26.76 -6.03 42.22
C GLY A 229 25.80 -5.21 41.34
N PRO A 230 25.95 -5.19 40.01
CA PRO A 230 25.04 -4.49 39.12
C PRO A 230 23.86 -5.41 38.82
N ASP A 231 22.66 -5.02 39.25
CA ASP A 231 21.45 -5.71 38.81
C ASP A 231 20.84 -4.98 37.61
N GLN A 232 20.44 -5.80 36.66
CA GLN A 232 20.05 -5.45 35.30
C GLN A 232 18.61 -4.97 35.26
N GLY A 233 18.22 -4.48 34.07
CA GLY A 233 16.98 -3.78 33.84
C GLY A 233 15.74 -4.61 34.12
N SER A 234 14.72 -3.91 34.57
CA SER A 234 13.33 -4.27 34.34
C SER A 234 12.61 -2.99 33.91
N ASP A 235 12.53 -2.89 32.59
CA ASP A 235 11.48 -2.21 31.86
C ASP A 235 10.12 -2.56 32.52
N THR A 236 9.45 -1.57 33.09
CA THR A 236 8.03 -1.65 33.46
C THR A 236 7.36 -0.35 33.05
N GLY A 237 6.89 -0.37 31.81
CA GLY A 237 5.84 0.52 31.36
C GLY A 237 4.51 0.26 32.09
N ALA A 238 3.65 1.27 31.96
CA ALA A 238 2.21 1.26 32.22
C ALA A 238 1.74 1.34 33.69
N SER A 239 1.33 2.56 34.07
CA SER A 239 -0.03 2.74 34.59
C SER A 239 -0.58 4.13 34.21
N PRO A 240 -1.80 4.20 33.62
CA PRO A 240 -2.47 5.44 33.27
C PRO A 240 -3.33 5.94 34.44
N TYR A 241 -3.34 7.26 34.66
CA TYR A 241 -4.36 7.89 35.52
C TYR A 241 -5.44 8.54 34.65
N PRO A 242 -6.74 8.34 34.97
CA PRO A 242 -7.83 9.04 34.33
C PRO A 242 -8.03 10.42 34.98
N PHE A 243 -8.29 11.46 34.17
CA PHE A 243 -8.78 12.75 34.65
C PHE A 243 -10.18 12.99 34.07
N GLN A 244 -11.18 12.99 34.96
CA GLN A 244 -12.50 13.58 34.75
C GLN A 244 -12.51 14.95 35.43
N GLY A 245 -13.07 15.96 34.75
CA GLY A 245 -13.27 17.31 35.24
C GLY A 245 -13.32 18.31 34.09
#